data_AF-A0A445D228-F1
#
_entry.id   AF-A0A445D228-F1
#
_cell.length_a   1.000
_cell.length_b   1.000
_cell.length_c   1.000
_cell.angle_alpha   90.00
_cell.angle_beta   90.00
_cell.angle_gamma   90.00
#
_symmetry.space_group_name_H-M   'P 1'
#
loop_
_entity.id
_entity.type
_entity.pdbx_description
1 polymer ?
#
loop_
_entity_poly.entity_id
_entity_poly.type
_entity_poly.pdbx_seq_one_letter_code
_entity_poly.pdbx_strand_id
1 'polypeptide(L)' 'MAVTCSPVQLSPCVSAITTSNPPSSLCCSKIREQKPCLCQYVRNPNLKKFVDSPNARRVASTCGTPFPRC' A
#
# COMPACT_ATOMS: atom_id res chain seq x y z
N MET A 1 8.29 -18.50 -0.32
CA MET A 1 8.84 -17.37 0.45
C MET A 1 7.69 -16.71 1.19
N ALA A 2 7.68 -16.75 2.53
CA ALA A 2 6.66 -16.06 3.31
C ALA A 2 6.98 -14.56 3.25
N VAL A 3 6.19 -13.79 2.50
CA VAL A 3 6.26 -12.33 2.58
C VAL A 3 5.84 -11.98 3.99
N THR A 4 6.76 -11.51 4.82
CA THR A 4 6.40 -11.01 6.14
C THR A 4 5.56 -9.76 5.92
N CYS A 5 4.27 -9.86 6.24
CA CYS A 5 3.33 -8.76 6.12
C CYS A 5 3.66 -7.67 7.14
N SER A 6 4.71 -6.90 6.88
CA SER A 6 5.14 -5.79 7.71
C SER A 6 4.78 -4.45 7.09
N PRO A 7 3.88 -3.66 7.70
CA PRO A 7 3.52 -2.34 7.19
C PRO A 7 4.71 -1.38 7.09
N VAL A 8 5.81 -1.66 7.80
CA VAL A 8 7.09 -0.91 7.69
C VAL A 8 7.65 -0.97 6.27
N GLN A 9 7.41 -2.06 5.52
CA GLN A 9 7.83 -2.15 4.12
C GLN A 9 7.05 -1.20 3.20
N LEU A 10 5.90 -0.67 3.64
CA LEU A 10 5.14 0.38 2.96
C LEU A 10 5.57 1.79 3.37
N SER A 11 6.57 1.94 4.26
CA SER A 11 7.14 3.25 4.62
C SER A 11 7.51 4.14 3.42
N PRO A 12 8.04 3.63 2.28
CA PRO A 12 8.35 4.47 1.13
C PRO A 12 7.11 5.04 0.44
N CYS A 13 5.92 4.48 0.73
CA CYS A 13 4.64 4.94 0.23
C CYS A 13 3.96 5.95 1.16
N VAL A 14 4.40 6.06 2.42
CA VAL A 14 3.74 6.93 3.42
C VAL A 14 3.71 8.37 2.93
N SER A 15 4.82 8.89 2.40
CA SER A 15 4.87 10.22 1.80
C SER A 15 3.87 10.39 0.66
N ALA A 16 3.77 9.43 -0.26
CA ALA A 16 2.80 9.47 -1.36
C ALA A 16 1.34 9.41 -0.86
N ILE A 17 1.08 8.66 0.20
CA ILE A 17 -0.25 8.54 0.82
C ILE A 17 -0.62 9.81 1.61
N THR A 18 0.32 10.46 2.31
CA THR A 18 0.05 11.64 3.15
C THR A 18 0.06 12.94 2.37
N THR A 19 0.95 13.10 1.39
CA THR A 19 1.15 14.36 0.66
C THR A 19 0.58 14.39 -0.76
N SER A 20 -0.12 13.33 -1.19
CA SER A 20 -0.62 13.16 -2.58
C SER A 20 0.47 13.24 -3.66
N ASN A 21 1.74 13.12 -3.27
CA ASN A 21 2.86 13.11 -4.19
C ASN A 21 2.92 11.80 -4.99
N PRO A 22 3.54 11.81 -6.17
CA PRO A 22 3.75 10.60 -6.95
C PRO A 22 4.50 9.54 -6.12
N PRO A 23 4.08 8.26 -6.15
CA PRO A 23 4.80 7.19 -5.48
C PRO A 23 6.17 6.97 -6.13
N SER A 24 7.15 6.64 -5.29
CA SER A 24 8.47 6.23 -5.76
C SER A 24 8.42 4.84 -6.39
N SER A 25 9.39 4.53 -7.27
CA SER A 25 9.52 3.18 -7.84
C SER A 25 9.65 2.11 -6.75
N LEU A 26 10.37 2.42 -5.66
CA LEU A 26 10.49 1.55 -4.49
C LEU A 26 9.14 1.29 -3.82
N CYS A 27 8.32 2.33 -3.63
CA CYS A 27 6.96 2.17 -3.12
C CYS A 27 6.15 1.19 -3.99
N CYS A 28 6.17 1.38 -5.30
CA CYS A 28 5.45 0.51 -6.22
C CYS A 28 5.95 -0.94 -6.20
N SER A 29 7.26 -1.17 -6.12
CA SER A 29 7.81 -2.53 -5.96
C SER A 29 7.33 -3.18 -4.67
N LYS A 30 7.36 -2.43 -3.55
CA LYS A 30 6.96 -2.95 -2.24
C LYS A 30 5.46 -3.24 -2.14
N ILE A 31 4.60 -2.43 -2.76
CA ILE A 31 3.16 -2.73 -2.83
C ILE A 31 2.92 -3.99 -3.66
N ARG A 32 3.62 -4.16 -4.79
CA ARG A 32 3.49 -5.36 -5.64
C ARG A 32 3.93 -6.62 -4.92
N GLU A 33 5.07 -6.57 -4.22
CA GLU A 33 5.59 -7.68 -3.39
C GLU A 33 4.60 -8.04 -2.28
N GLN A 34 3.99 -7.03 -1.64
CA GLN A 34 3.07 -7.21 -0.51
C GLN A 34 1.59 -7.33 -0.91
N LYS A 35 1.28 -7.53 -2.19
CA LYS A 35 -0.09 -7.81 -2.66
C LYS A 35 -0.89 -8.77 -1.78
N PRO A 36 -0.37 -9.94 -1.36
CA PRO A 36 -1.12 -10.86 -0.49
C PRO A 36 -1.38 -10.29 0.92
N CYS A 37 -0.54 -9.36 1.39
CA CYS A 37 -0.65 -8.73 2.71
C CYS A 37 -1.59 -7.52 2.73
N LEU A 38 -1.83 -6.88 1.58
CA LEU A 38 -2.71 -5.70 1.51
C LEU A 38 -4.10 -5.99 2.09
N CYS A 39 -4.64 -7.20 1.89
CA CYS A 39 -5.90 -7.61 2.51
C CYS A 39 -5.87 -7.59 4.04
N GLN A 40 -4.77 -8.05 4.64
CA GLN A 40 -4.61 -8.02 6.09
C GLN A 40 -4.56 -6.57 6.60
N TYR A 41 -3.93 -5.67 5.85
CA TYR A 41 -3.88 -4.25 6.20
C TYR A 41 -5.24 -3.57 6.08
N VAL A 42 -6.04 -3.91 5.06
CA VAL A 42 -7.41 -3.40 4.90
C VAL A 42 -8.32 -3.91 6.02
N ARG A 43 -8.10 -5.15 6.50
CA ARG A 43 -8.85 -5.72 7.63
C ARG A 43 -8.43 -5.15 8.98
N ASN A 44 -7.19 -4.69 9.11
CA ASN A 44 -6.73 -4.07 10.34
C ASN A 44 -7.27 -2.63 10.46
N PRO A 45 -8.15 -2.31 11.42
CA PRO A 45 -8.79 -0.99 11.51
C PRO A 45 -7.80 0.17 11.71
N ASN A 46 -6.63 -0.09 12.32
CA ASN A 46 -5.58 0.92 12.49
C ASN A 46 -4.89 1.27 11.17
N LEU A 47 -4.71 0.27 10.30
CA LEU A 47 -4.05 0.45 8.99
C LEU A 47 -5.05 0.79 7.89
N LYS A 48 -6.31 0.34 8.01
CA LYS A 48 -7.39 0.59 7.06
C LYS A 48 -7.50 2.06 6.71
N LYS A 49 -7.43 2.95 7.69
CA LYS A 49 -7.51 4.41 7.45
C LYS A 49 -6.41 4.93 6.51
N PHE A 50 -5.24 4.28 6.52
CA PHE A 50 -4.12 4.62 5.64
C PHE A 50 -4.23 3.94 4.28
N VAL A 51 -4.44 2.62 4.26
CA VAL A 51 -4.46 1.84 3.01
C VAL A 51 -5.76 2.01 2.21
N ASP A 52 -6.86 2.35 2.85
CA ASP A 52 -8.19 2.60 2.25
C ASP A 52 -8.43 4.11 2.05
N SER A 53 -7.39 4.93 2.15
CA SER A 53 -7.49 6.36 1.86
C SER A 53 -7.60 6.62 0.35
N PRO A 54 -8.19 7.75 -0.09
CA PRO A 54 -8.21 8.14 -1.49
C PRO A 54 -6.79 8.19 -2.11
N ASN A 55 -5.83 8.68 -1.33
CA ASN A 55 -4.43 8.76 -1.76
C ASN A 55 -3.79 7.38 -1.92
N ALA A 56 -4.07 6.43 -1.03
CA ALA A 56 -3.59 5.06 -1.18
C ALA A 56 -4.19 4.36 -2.41
N ARG A 57 -5.48 4.59 -2.72
CA ARG A 57 -6.08 4.10 -3.98
C ARG A 57 -5.41 4.71 -5.20
N ARG A 58 -5.11 6.02 -5.16
CA ARG A 58 -4.38 6.70 -6.22
C ARG A 58 -2.98 6.11 -6.38
N VAL A 59 -2.23 5.95 -5.29
CA VAL A 59 -0.89 5.30 -5.29
C VAL A 59 -0.97 3.89 -5.89
N ALA A 60 -1.94 3.08 -5.47
CA ALA A 60 -2.12 1.73 -6.00
C ALA A 60 -2.40 1.76 -7.52
N SER A 61 -3.22 2.70 -7.98
CA SER A 61 -3.52 2.91 -9.40
C SER A 61 -2.30 3.38 -10.19
N THR A 62 -1.55 4.36 -9.67
CA THR A 62 -0.31 4.86 -10.27
C THR A 62 0.76 3.78 -10.35
N CYS A 63 0.84 2.91 -9.34
CA CYS A 63 1.76 1.77 -9.32
C CYS A 63 1.29 0.57 -10.16
N GLY A 64 0.10 0.62 -10.79
CA GLY A 64 -0.47 -0.48 -11.56
C GLY A 64 -0.82 -1.71 -10.72
N THR A 65 -1.03 -1.51 -9.42
CA THR A 65 -1.46 -2.55 -8.49
C THR A 65 -2.97 -2.44 -8.27
N PRO A 66 -3.77 -3.41 -8.76
CA PRO A 66 -5.20 -3.41 -8.47
C PRO A 66 -5.41 -3.45 -6.96
N PHE A 67 -6.30 -2.58 -6.48
CA PHE A 67 -6.69 -2.57 -5.08
C PHE A 67 -7.37 -3.90 -4.76
N PRO A 68 -6.94 -4.63 -3.73
CA PRO A 68 -7.42 -5.98 -3.51
C PRO A 68 -8.87 -5.92 -2.99
N ARG A 69 -9.72 -6.80 -3.54
CA ARG A 69 -11.06 -7.08 -2.99
C ARG A 69 -10.90 -8.18 -1.96
N CYS A 70 -10.94 -7.79 -0.69
CA CYS A 70 -10.86 -8.64 0.48
C CYS A 70 -12.03 -8.32 1.41
#